data_AF-A0AAW7YXS2-F1
#
_entry.id   AF-A0AAW7YXS2-F1
#
_cell.length_a   1.000
_cell.length_b   1.000
_cell.length_c   1.000
_cell.angle_alpha   90.00
_cell.angle_beta   90.00
_cell.angle_gamma   90.00
#
_symmetry.space_group_name_H-M   'P 1'
#
loop_
_entity.id
_entity.type
_entity.pdbx_description
1 polymer ?
#
loop_
_entity_poly.entity_id
_entity_poly.type
_entity_poly.pdbx_seq_one_letter_code
_entity_poly.pdbx_strand_id
1 'polypeptide(L)'
;MSLDTLVEANDVASARGLFHYQRKKSINLKANLSDDVSLGEALSFLNQASSEILPSGYTVDYAGESKEFYDNQREIWLLFAMALLVCYLVLAAQFESFISPA
;
A
#
# COMPACT_ATOMS: atom_id res chain seq x y z
N MET A 1 35.88 -0.15 -46.79
CA MET A 1 35.73 1.15 -46.11
C MET A 1 34.53 0.99 -45.21
N SER A 2 34.78 0.74 -43.93
CA SER A 2 33.79 0.20 -43.01
C SER A 2 32.89 1.31 -42.48
N LEU A 3 31.61 0.98 -42.25
CA LEU A 3 30.52 1.88 -41.89
C LEU A 3 30.71 2.68 -40.57
N ASP A 4 31.83 2.50 -39.88
CA ASP A 4 32.20 3.19 -38.63
C ASP A 4 32.48 4.69 -38.78
N THR A 5 32.66 5.22 -40.00
CA THR A 5 33.07 6.63 -40.19
C THR A 5 31.88 7.62 -40.22
N LEU A 6 30.64 7.13 -40.12
CA LEU A 6 29.41 7.92 -40.26
C LEU A 6 28.37 7.68 -39.14
N VAL A 7 28.67 6.80 -38.16
CA VAL A 7 27.73 6.41 -37.12
C VAL A 7 28.28 6.79 -35.75
N GLU A 8 27.72 7.84 -35.17
CA GLU A 8 27.95 8.21 -33.77
C GLU A 8 26.86 7.50 -32.93
N ALA A 9 27.20 6.32 -32.41
CA ALA A 9 26.30 5.55 -31.57
C ALA A 9 26.24 6.18 -30.16
N ASN A 10 25.13 6.85 -29.86
CA ASN A 10 24.88 7.43 -28.55
C ASN A 10 23.98 6.48 -27.75
N ASP A 11 24.55 5.80 -26.76
CA ASP A 11 23.82 4.88 -25.87
C ASP A 11 22.98 5.70 -24.89
N VAL A 12 21.73 5.98 -25.27
CA VAL A 12 20.77 6.65 -24.39
C VAL A 12 19.98 5.59 -23.64
N ALA A 13 20.10 5.55 -22.31
CA ALA A 13 19.28 4.72 -21.45
C ALA A 13 17.81 5.19 -21.50
N SER A 14 17.07 4.73 -22.50
CA SER A 14 15.65 5.04 -22.67
C SER A 14 14.79 4.20 -21.72
N ALA A 15 13.77 4.81 -21.12
CA ALA A 15 12.80 4.09 -20.30
C ALA A 15 12.12 3.02 -21.15
N ARG A 16 12.25 1.74 -20.75
CA ARG A 16 11.86 0.55 -21.53
C ARG A 16 10.35 0.42 -21.80
N GLY A 17 9.54 1.35 -21.28
CA GLY A 17 8.12 1.49 -21.55
C GLY A 17 7.54 2.74 -20.88
N LEU A 18 6.56 3.38 -21.55
CA LEU A 18 5.70 4.38 -20.92
C LEU A 18 4.68 3.64 -20.05
N PHE A 19 5.02 3.40 -18.78
CA PHE A 19 4.06 2.83 -17.84
C PHE A 19 2.94 3.83 -17.59
N HIS A 20 1.71 3.35 -17.73
CA HIS A 20 0.52 4.12 -17.39
C HIS A 20 -0.23 3.37 -16.31
N TYR A 21 -0.52 4.06 -15.21
CA TYR A 21 -1.41 3.56 -14.18
C TYR A 21 -2.63 4.49 -14.15
N GLN A 22 -3.83 3.91 -14.26
CA GLN A 22 -5.09 4.67 -14.33
C GLN A 22 -5.09 5.80 -15.37
N ARG A 23 -4.51 5.56 -16.56
CA ARG A 23 -4.36 6.52 -17.69
C ARG A 23 -3.43 7.72 -17.42
N LYS A 24 -2.70 7.73 -16.30
CA LYS A 24 -1.63 8.71 -16.03
C LYS A 24 -0.27 8.07 -16.22
N LYS A 25 0.71 8.84 -16.70
CA LYS A 25 2.11 8.39 -16.73
C LYS A 25 2.54 8.04 -15.31
N SER A 26 3.03 6.83 -15.10
CA SER A 26 3.43 6.33 -13.79
C SER A 26 4.83 5.74 -13.85
N ILE A 27 5.48 5.71 -12.70
CA ILE A 27 6.71 4.95 -12.48
C ILE A 27 6.34 3.89 -11.45
N ASN A 28 6.45 2.63 -11.83
CA ASN A 28 6.16 1.52 -10.92
C ASN A 28 7.39 1.29 -10.03
N LEU A 29 7.25 1.56 -8.73
CA LEU A 29 8.24 1.23 -7.72
C LEU A 29 7.85 -0.07 -7.04
N LYS A 30 8.78 -1.02 -6.94
CA LYS A 30 8.64 -2.24 -6.17
C LYS A 30 9.80 -2.32 -5.18
N ALA A 31 9.49 -2.62 -3.93
CA ALA A 31 10.48 -2.83 -2.89
C ALA A 31 10.05 -4.07 -2.08
N ASN A 32 11.05 -4.79 -1.56
CA ASN A 32 10.80 -5.83 -0.57
C ASN A 32 10.98 -5.22 0.81
N LEU A 33 10.22 -5.73 1.77
CA LEU A 33 10.30 -5.32 3.16
C LEU A 33 11.42 -6.07 3.88
N SER A 34 12.09 -5.40 4.80
CA SER A 34 12.96 -6.07 5.78
C SER A 34 12.11 -6.75 6.84
N ASP A 35 12.60 -7.86 7.39
CA ASP A 35 11.88 -8.67 8.39
C ASP A 35 11.49 -7.86 9.66
N ASP A 36 12.22 -6.80 9.98
CA ASP A 36 11.99 -5.95 11.15
C ASP A 36 10.97 -4.81 10.93
N VAL A 37 10.43 -4.64 9.71
CA VAL A 37 9.53 -3.52 9.38
C VAL A 37 8.18 -4.09 8.93
N SER A 38 7.09 -3.56 9.50
CA SER A 38 5.75 -3.94 9.07
C SER A 38 5.32 -3.19 7.81
N LEU A 39 4.43 -3.80 7.01
CA LEU A 39 3.93 -3.19 5.79
C LEU A 39 3.31 -1.80 6.05
N GLY A 40 2.59 -1.66 7.17
CA GLY A 40 2.00 -0.39 7.57
C GLY A 40 3.03 0.71 7.86
N GLU A 41 4.12 0.37 8.54
CA GLU A 41 5.21 1.32 8.83
C GLU A 41 5.92 1.75 7.55
N ALA A 42 6.21 0.81 6.66
CA ALA A 42 6.82 1.11 5.37
C ALA A 42 5.92 2.00 4.50
N LEU A 43 4.62 1.76 4.48
CA LEU A 43 3.66 2.60 3.77
C LEU A 43 3.55 3.99 4.38
N SER A 44 3.58 4.09 5.72
CA SER A 44 3.59 5.38 6.41
C SER A 44 4.85 6.19 6.08
N PHE A 45 6.02 5.54 6.13
CA PHE A 45 7.29 6.14 5.74
C PHE A 45 7.27 6.61 4.28
N LEU A 46 6.77 5.77 3.36
CA LEU A 46 6.65 6.14 1.95
C LEU A 46 5.71 7.32 1.74
N ASN A 47 4.56 7.37 2.42
CA ASN A 47 3.66 8.52 2.35
C ASN A 47 4.36 9.80 2.81
N GLN A 48 5.08 9.75 3.94
CA GLN A 48 5.80 10.89 4.48
C GLN A 48 6.90 11.35 3.52
N ALA A 49 7.79 10.45 3.10
CA ALA A 49 8.85 10.76 2.16
C ALA A 49 8.30 11.30 0.83
N SER A 50 7.19 10.73 0.34
CA SER A 50 6.55 11.19 -0.88
C SER A 50 6.01 12.62 -0.76
N SER A 51 5.45 12.98 0.40
CA SER A 51 4.94 14.33 0.65
C SER A 51 6.05 15.39 0.71
N GLU A 52 7.26 15.00 1.10
CA GLU A 52 8.42 15.89 1.20
C GLU A 52 9.15 16.04 -0.14
N ILE A 53 9.25 14.96 -0.92
CA ILE A 53 10.07 14.90 -2.13
C ILE A 53 9.27 15.27 -3.39
N LEU A 54 7.97 14.95 -3.44
CA LEU A 54 7.20 15.12 -4.67
C LEU A 54 6.72 16.57 -4.85
N PRO A 55 6.91 17.15 -6.06
CA PRO A 55 6.32 18.43 -6.40
C PRO A 55 4.79 18.36 -6.43
N SER A 56 4.14 19.51 -6.25
CA SER A 56 2.68 19.64 -6.38
C SER A 56 2.19 19.12 -7.74
N GLY A 57 1.18 18.25 -7.74
CA GLY A 57 0.59 17.67 -8.96
C GLY A 57 1.00 16.22 -9.24
N TYR A 58 1.96 15.68 -8.49
CA TYR A 58 2.26 14.25 -8.47
C TYR A 58 1.36 13.54 -7.44
N THR A 59 0.99 12.30 -7.72
CA THR A 59 0.18 11.47 -6.82
C THR A 59 0.84 10.11 -6.69
N VAL A 60 0.92 9.62 -5.46
CA VAL A 60 1.31 8.24 -5.17
C VAL A 60 0.06 7.39 -5.11
N ASP A 61 0.11 6.24 -5.76
CA ASP A 61 -0.96 5.25 -5.71
C ASP A 61 -0.36 3.87 -5.41
N TYR A 62 -1.11 3.06 -4.66
CA TYR A 62 -0.68 1.76 -4.17
C TYR A 62 -1.38 0.64 -4.92
N ALA A 63 -0.70 -0.50 -5.09
CA ALA A 63 -1.24 -1.66 -5.79
C ALA A 63 -0.86 -2.97 -5.10
N GLY A 64 -1.65 -4.02 -5.33
CA GLY A 64 -1.43 -5.34 -4.73
C GLY A 64 -1.62 -5.31 -3.22
N GLU A 65 -0.70 -5.95 -2.49
CA GLU A 65 -0.75 -6.10 -1.03
C GLU A 65 -0.84 -4.75 -0.29
N SER A 66 -0.13 -3.71 -0.76
CA SER A 66 -0.22 -2.38 -0.18
C SER A 66 -1.61 -1.76 -0.33
N LYS A 67 -2.30 -2.03 -1.44
CA LYS A 67 -3.67 -1.56 -1.65
C LYS A 67 -4.66 -2.35 -0.78
N GLU A 68 -4.51 -3.66 -0.74
CA GLU A 68 -5.29 -4.54 0.12
C GLU A 68 -5.15 -4.15 1.60
N PHE A 69 -3.96 -3.73 2.04
CA PHE A 69 -3.76 -3.21 3.39
C PHE A 69 -4.67 -2.02 3.70
N TYR A 70 -4.79 -1.05 2.78
CA TYR A 70 -5.67 0.10 2.96
C TYR A 70 -7.15 -0.27 2.87
N ASP A 71 -7.51 -1.16 1.93
CA ASP A 71 -8.90 -1.56 1.72
C ASP A 71 -9.42 -2.42 2.90
N ASN A 72 -8.60 -3.33 3.42
CA ASN A 72 -8.98 -4.30 4.46
C ASN A 72 -8.94 -3.73 5.89
N GLN A 73 -8.21 -2.63 6.13
CA GLN A 73 -8.04 -2.08 7.47
C GLN A 73 -9.38 -1.72 8.14
N ARG A 74 -10.39 -1.26 7.38
CA ARG A 74 -11.72 -0.91 7.91
C ARG A 74 -12.54 -2.14 8.30
N GLU A 75 -12.44 -3.23 7.55
CA GLU A 75 -13.24 -4.43 7.78
C GLU A 75 -12.82 -5.16 9.06
N ILE A 76 -11.52 -5.13 9.38
CA ILE A 76 -10.96 -5.71 10.61
C ILE A 76 -11.60 -5.09 11.86
N TRP A 77 -11.76 -3.77 11.90
CA TRP A 77 -12.38 -3.08 13.04
C TRP A 77 -13.85 -3.42 13.21
N LEU A 78 -14.59 -3.56 12.10
CA LEU A 78 -15.99 -3.97 12.14
C LEU A 78 -16.12 -5.40 12.69
N LEU A 79 -15.28 -6.32 12.21
CA LEU A 79 -15.27 -7.71 12.68
C LEU A 79 -14.91 -7.80 14.17
N PHE A 80 -13.91 -7.03 14.62
CA PHE A 80 -13.52 -6.97 16.02
C PHE A 80 -14.65 -6.48 16.93
N ALA A 81 -15.33 -5.39 16.54
CA ALA A 81 -16.48 -4.87 17.28
C ALA A 81 -17.65 -5.87 17.29
N MET A 82 -17.89 -6.56 16.18
CA MET A 82 -18.92 -7.60 16.09
C MET A 82 -18.58 -8.80 16.98
N ALA A 83 -17.32 -9.22 17.03
CA ALA A 83 -16.85 -10.27 17.92
C ALA A 83 -17.06 -9.89 19.40
N LEU A 84 -16.68 -8.66 19.79
CA LEU A 84 -16.92 -8.16 21.14
C LEU A 84 -18.42 -8.13 21.49
N LEU A 85 -19.27 -7.68 20.56
CA LEU A 85 -20.71 -7.68 20.74
C LEU A 85 -21.25 -9.10 20.95
N VAL A 86 -20.84 -10.06 20.12
CA VAL A 86 -21.27 -11.46 20.24
C VAL A 86 -20.77 -12.07 21.55
N CYS A 87 -19.49 -11.89 21.90
CA CYS A 87 -18.94 -12.36 23.17
C CYS A 87 -19.71 -11.79 24.37
N TYR A 88 -20.05 -10.49 24.33
CA TYR A 88 -20.85 -9.85 25.36
C TYR A 88 -22.26 -10.45 25.46
N LEU A 89 -22.95 -10.65 24.34
CA LEU A 89 -24.29 -11.26 24.33
C LEU A 89 -24.27 -12.71 24.84
N VAL A 90 -23.22 -13.46 24.50
CA VAL A 90 -23.04 -14.84 24.99
C VAL A 90 -22.84 -14.85 26.50
N LEU A 91 -22.02 -13.96 27.06
CA LEU A 91 -21.85 -13.84 28.51
C LEU A 91 -23.16 -13.41 29.19
N ALA A 92 -23.86 -12.40 28.66
CA ALA A 92 -25.14 -11.95 29.21
C ALA A 92 -26.20 -13.08 29.24
N ALA A 93 -26.22 -13.93 28.21
CA ALA A 93 -27.10 -15.09 28.16
C ALA A 93 -26.72 -16.17 29.20
N GLN A 94 -25.41 -16.38 29.46
CA GLN A 94 -24.95 -17.35 30.47
C GLN A 94 -25.31 -16.94 31.91
N PHE A 95 -25.31 -15.64 32.20
CA PHE A 95 -25.59 -15.10 33.54
C PHE A 95 -27.05 -14.71 33.76
N GLU A 96 -27.95 -14.90 32.77
CA GLU A 96 -29.34 -14.40 32.75
C GLU A 96 -29.47 -12.91 33.15
N SER A 97 -28.40 -12.13 32.97
CA SER A 97 -28.31 -10.77 33.49
C SER A 97 -27.41 -9.92 32.60
N PHE A 98 -27.92 -8.75 32.22
CA PHE A 98 -27.19 -7.75 31.43
C PHE A 98 -26.27 -6.85 32.28
N ILE A 99 -26.31 -6.99 33.61
CA ILE A 99 -25.65 -6.07 34.57
C ILE A 99 -24.44 -6.70 35.27
N SER A 100 -24.36 -8.03 35.35
CA SER A 100 -23.18 -8.72 35.92
C SER A 100 -22.65 -9.81 34.98
N PRO A 101 -21.84 -9.45 33.98
CA PRO A 101 -21.11 -10.41 33.15
C PRO A 101 -19.68 -10.69 33.70
N ALA A 102 -19.52 -10.82 35.02
CA ALA A 102 -18.22 -11.03 35.68
C ALA A 102 -18.12 -12.40 36.35
#